data_AF-A0A843C3Z3-F1
#
_entry.id   AF-A0A843C3Z3-F1
#
_cell.length_a   1.000
_cell.length_b   1.000
_cell.length_c   1.000
_cell.angle_alpha   90.00
_cell.angle_beta   90.00
_cell.angle_gamma   90.00
#
_symmetry.space_group_name_H-M   'P 1'
#
loop_
_entity.id
_entity.type
_entity.pdbx_description
1 polymer ?
#
loop_
_entity_poly.entity_id
_entity_poly.type
_entity_poly.pdbx_seq_one_letter_code
_entity_poly.pdbx_strand_id
1 'polypeptide(L)' 'MAEDDAINDEKLLILPLNDKNSKKISQVISSDTARNILEVLASTSRSASEIAEKLGIPLTTVQYNLEKLYDAGLVKV' A
#
# COMPACT_ATOMS: atom_id res chain seq x y z
N MET A 1 -26.21 -21.99 -15.82
CA MET A 1 -24.80 -21.81 -16.22
C MET A 1 -24.68 -20.44 -16.84
N ALA A 2 -24.30 -19.46 -16.02
CA ALA A 2 -23.63 -18.23 -16.42
C ALA A 2 -23.10 -17.69 -15.10
N GLU A 3 -21.79 -17.64 -15.03
CA GLU A 3 -20.98 -17.33 -13.86
C GLU A 3 -21.25 -15.88 -13.47
N ASP A 4 -21.84 -15.66 -12.30
CA ASP A 4 -21.76 -14.36 -11.62
C ASP A 4 -20.33 -14.29 -11.07
N ASP A 5 -19.41 -13.86 -11.94
CA ASP A 5 -18.06 -13.47 -11.59
C ASP A 5 -18.17 -12.45 -10.46
N ALA A 6 -17.87 -12.91 -9.24
CA ALA A 6 -17.59 -12.04 -8.12
C ALA A 6 -16.52 -11.06 -8.60
N ILE A 7 -16.91 -9.82 -8.85
CA ILE A 7 -15.97 -8.74 -9.15
C ILE A 7 -15.04 -8.68 -7.95
N ASN A 8 -13.89 -9.32 -8.08
CA ASN A 8 -12.77 -9.13 -7.20
C ASN A 8 -12.43 -7.64 -7.37
N ASP A 9 -12.65 -6.84 -6.33
CA ASP A 9 -12.23 -5.43 -6.28
C ASP A 9 -10.70 -5.39 -6.26
N GLU A 10 -10.08 -5.79 -7.37
CA GLU A 10 -8.64 -5.80 -7.54
C GLU A 10 -8.15 -4.36 -7.53
N LYS A 11 -7.45 -4.00 -6.45
CA LYS A 11 -6.85 -2.69 -6.28
C LYS A 11 -5.65 -2.58 -7.20
N LEU A 12 -5.78 -1.76 -8.24
CA LEU A 12 -4.76 -1.57 -9.25
C LEU A 12 -3.92 -0.30 -8.99
N LEU A 13 -2.61 -0.43 -9.06
CA LEU A 13 -1.65 0.67 -8.89
C LEU A 13 -0.84 0.87 -10.19
N ILE A 14 -0.98 2.05 -10.81
CA ILE A 14 -0.25 2.42 -12.04
C ILE A 14 0.88 3.37 -11.69
N LEU A 15 2.09 3.05 -12.16
CA LEU A 15 3.31 3.79 -11.82
C LEU A 15 4.13 4.08 -13.08
N PRO A 16 4.68 5.29 -13.24
CA PRO A 16 5.58 5.61 -14.34
C PRO A 16 6.96 4.96 -14.12
N LEU A 17 7.43 4.18 -15.11
CA LEU A 17 8.70 3.44 -15.01
C LEU A 17 9.95 4.35 -15.06
N ASN A 18 9.86 5.51 -15.73
CA ASN A 18 10.97 6.44 -15.93
C ASN A 18 11.04 7.55 -14.86
N ASP A 19 10.38 7.36 -13.72
CA ASP A 19 10.47 8.30 -12.60
C ASP A 19 11.86 8.23 -11.94
N LYS A 20 12.38 9.37 -11.48
CA LYS A 20 13.61 9.44 -10.67
C LYS A 20 13.51 8.56 -9.41
N ASN A 21 12.28 8.33 -8.93
CA ASN A 21 11.97 7.48 -7.79
C ASN A 21 11.71 6.02 -8.15
N SER A 22 11.79 5.61 -9.43
CA SER A 22 11.47 4.25 -9.90
C SER A 22 12.17 3.14 -9.10
N LYS A 23 13.45 3.33 -8.75
CA LYS A 23 14.19 2.40 -7.88
C LYS A 23 13.64 2.33 -6.46
N LYS A 24 13.28 3.47 -5.86
CA LYS A 24 12.68 3.52 -4.51
C LYS A 24 11.30 2.86 -4.53
N ILE A 25 10.48 3.19 -5.51
CA ILE A 25 9.15 2.61 -5.72
C ILE A 25 9.27 1.08 -5.81
N SER A 26 10.15 0.57 -6.68
CA SER A 26 10.39 -0.87 -6.84
C SER A 26 10.81 -1.55 -5.53
N GLN A 27 11.68 -0.91 -4.75
CA GLN A 27 12.09 -1.43 -3.44
C GLN A 27 10.92 -1.46 -2.45
N VAL A 28 10.13 -0.38 -2.37
CA VAL A 28 9.01 -0.28 -1.43
C VAL A 28 7.93 -1.31 -1.77
N ILE A 29 7.53 -1.45 -3.03
CA ILE A 29 6.48 -2.42 -3.43
C ILE A 29 6.94 -3.88 -3.35
N SER A 30 8.25 -4.14 -3.25
CA SER A 30 8.76 -5.50 -3.01
C SER A 30 8.50 -6.00 -1.59
N SER A 31 8.18 -5.10 -0.66
CA SER A 31 7.82 -5.42 0.72
C SER A 31 6.34 -5.84 0.82
N ASP A 32 6.10 -7.04 1.34
CA ASP A 32 4.74 -7.52 1.63
C ASP A 32 4.00 -6.58 2.59
N THR A 33 4.68 -6.07 3.62
CA THR A 33 4.08 -5.14 4.57
C THR A 33 3.66 -3.84 3.91
N ALA A 34 4.48 -3.30 3.00
CA ALA A 34 4.14 -2.07 2.29
C ALA A 34 2.93 -2.28 1.36
N ARG A 35 2.87 -3.43 0.67
CA ARG A 35 1.72 -3.81 -0.16
C ARG A 35 0.43 -3.94 0.66
N ASN A 36 0.49 -4.61 1.82
CA ASN A 36 -0.67 -4.74 2.70
C ASN A 36 -1.15 -3.38 3.24
N ILE A 37 -0.23 -2.46 3.55
CA ILE A 37 -0.58 -1.09 3.96
C ILE A 37 -1.28 -0.34 2.82
N LEU A 38 -0.75 -0.42 1.59
CA LEU A 38 -1.39 0.18 0.40
C LEU A 38 -2.79 -0.40 0.17
N GLU A 39 -2.96 -1.70 0.36
CA GLU A 39 -4.26 -2.34 0.23
C GLU A 39 -5.26 -1.80 1.26
N VAL A 40 -4.86 -1.63 2.51
CA VAL A 40 -5.72 -1.03 3.55
C VAL A 40 -6.11 0.41 3.18
N LEU A 41 -5.15 1.21 2.72
CA LEU A 41 -5.37 2.61 2.36
C LEU A 41 -6.19 2.80 1.09
N ALA A 42 -6.08 1.89 0.12
CA ALA A 42 -6.85 1.93 -1.12
C ALA A 42 -8.36 1.76 -0.89
N SER A 43 -8.78 1.15 0.22
CA SER A 43 -10.19 1.12 0.61
C SER A 43 -10.68 2.39 1.31
N THR A 44 -9.91 2.93 2.25
CA THR A 44 -10.30 4.10 3.05
C THR A 44 -9.06 4.70 3.71
N SER A 45 -9.04 6.03 3.85
CA SER A 45 -8.02 6.69 4.68
C SER A 45 -8.10 6.19 6.12
N ARG A 46 -6.94 5.93 6.73
CA ARG A 46 -6.81 5.41 8.09
C ARG A 46 -5.57 5.98 8.76
N SER A 47 -5.64 6.13 10.08
CA SER A 47 -4.49 6.45 10.91
C SER A 47 -3.49 5.28 10.96
N ALA A 48 -2.23 5.57 11.28
CA ALA A 48 -1.20 4.54 11.47
C ALA A 48 -1.58 3.52 12.55
N SER A 49 -2.25 3.95 13.62
CA SER A 49 -2.77 3.08 14.68
C SER A 49 -3.83 2.10 14.19
N GLU A 50 -4.80 2.57 13.39
CA GLU A 50 -5.85 1.70 12.83
C GLU A 50 -5.29 0.70 11.80
N ILE A 51 -4.25 1.10 11.05
CA ILE A 51 -3.54 0.20 10.14
C ILE A 51 -2.79 -0.87 10.93
N ALA A 52 -2.09 -0.48 12.01
CA ALA A 52 -1.36 -1.40 12.87
C ALA A 52 -2.28 -2.44 13.52
N GLU A 53 -3.43 -1.99 14.03
CA GLU A 53 -4.46 -2.87 14.60
C GLU A 53 -5.01 -3.82 13.54
N LYS A 54 -5.39 -3.32 12.35
CA LYS A 54 -5.94 -4.15 11.27
C LYS A 54 -4.96 -5.19 10.75
N LEU A 55 -3.68 -4.84 10.64
CA LEU A 55 -2.64 -5.75 10.12
C LEU A 55 -2.02 -6.64 11.21
N GLY A 56 -2.30 -6.38 12.49
CA GLY A 56 -1.71 -7.13 13.61
C GLY A 56 -0.20 -6.96 13.73
N ILE A 57 0.35 -5.80 13.32
CA ILE A 57 1.79 -5.52 13.33
C ILE A 57 2.11 -4.31 14.22
N PRO A 58 3.36 -4.17 14.70
CA PRO A 58 3.75 -3.04 15.54
C PRO A 58 3.51 -1.68 14.86
N LEU A 59 3.03 -0.70 15.62
CA LEU A 59 2.82 0.68 15.13
C LEU A 59 4.09 1.28 14.51
N THR A 60 5.26 1.01 15.11
CA THR A 60 6.55 1.46 14.59
C THR A 60 6.87 0.88 13.22
N THR A 61 6.48 -0.38 12.97
CA THR A 61 6.61 -1.02 11.65
C THR A 61 5.70 -0.35 10.63
N VAL A 62 4.47 0.01 11.01
CA VAL A 62 3.56 0.76 10.12
C VAL A 62 4.14 2.14 9.80
N GLN A 63 4.56 2.89 10.81
CA GLN A 63 5.13 4.24 10.64
C GLN A 63 6.35 4.22 9.71
N TYR A 64 7.27 3.27 9.92
CA TYR A 64 8.45 3.10 9.06
C TYR A 64 8.07 2.82 7.60
N ASN A 65 7.06 1.98 7.35
CA ASN A 65 6.63 1.70 5.98
C ASN A 65 5.85 2.89 5.38
N LEU A 66 5.04 3.61 6.16
CA LEU A 66 4.35 4.82 5.71
C LEU A 66 5.33 5.92 5.29
N GLU A 67 6.41 6.11 6.04
CA GLU A 67 7.49 7.05 5.69
C GLU A 67 8.12 6.69 4.34
N LYS A 68 8.47 5.41 4.14
CA LYS A 68 8.99 4.93 2.85
C LYS A 68 8.00 5.10 1.69
N LEU A 69 6.72 4.82 1.95
CA LEU A 69 5.66 4.99 0.96
C LEU A 69 5.48 6.47 0.59
N TYR A 70 5.57 7.36 1.58
CA TYR A 70 5.48 8.81 1.38
C TYR A 70 6.67 9.32 0.56
N ASP A 71 7.88 8.91 0.91
CA ASP A 71 9.12 9.24 0.18
C ASP A 71 9.13 8.72 -1.26
N ALA A 72 8.45 7.60 -1.50
CA ALA A 72 8.25 7.04 -2.84
C ALA A 72 7.10 7.71 -3.61
N GLY A 73 6.36 8.63 -2.98
CA GLY A 73 5.20 9.31 -3.58
C GLY A 73 3.95 8.45 -3.71
N LEU A 74 3.89 7.31 -3.00
CA LEU A 74 2.82 6.32 -3.09
C LEU A 74 1.66 6.62 -2.13
N VAL A 75 1.91 7.39 -1.07
CA VAL A 75 0.88 7.85 -0.12
C VAL A 75 1.05 9.35 0.16
N LYS A 76 0.00 9.98 0.70
CA LYS A 76 -0.03 11.40 1.06
C LYS A 76 -0.61 11.56 2.48
N VAL A 77 -0.24 12.63 3.16
CA VAL A 77 -0.73 13.04 4.49
C VAL A 77 -1.81 14.09 4.33
#